data_AF-A0A3C0ASD2-F1
#
_entry.id   AF-A0A3C0ASD2-F1
#
_cell.length_a   1.000
_cell.length_b   1.000
_cell.length_c   1.000
_cell.angle_alpha   90.00
_cell.angle_beta   90.00
_cell.angle_gamma   90.00
#
_symmetry.space_group_name_H-M   'P 1'
#
loop_
_entity.id
_entity.type
_entity.pdbx_description
1 polymer ?
#
loop_
_entity_poly.entity_id
_entity_poly.type
_entity_poly.pdbx_seq_one_letter_code
_entity_poly.pdbx_strand_id
1 'polypeptide(L)'
;QFTTYCASKAASYSVTQALKEMLKEQGTQVVSVHPGPIATDMGDAAGFEEIAEPPELVAEGIVAALKAGEFHVFPDSMAKDVGAAYQSFAENVIEAEMVEG
;
A
#
# COMPACT_ATOMS: atom_id res chain seq x y z
N GLN A 1 14.27 12.39 -10.37
CA GLN A 1 12.92 11.90 -10.67
C GLN A 1 12.45 10.92 -9.60
N PHE A 2 13.21 9.87 -9.27
CA PHE A 2 12.87 8.97 -8.17
C PHE A 2 12.73 9.66 -6.80
N THR A 3 13.58 10.62 -6.45
CA THR A 3 13.47 11.33 -5.15
C THR A 3 12.12 12.01 -4.95
N THR A 4 11.64 12.76 -5.95
CA THR A 4 10.36 13.48 -5.88
C THR A 4 9.17 12.53 -5.93
N TYR A 5 9.28 11.42 -6.67
CA TYR A 5 8.28 10.36 -6.71
C TYR A 5 8.17 9.62 -5.36
N CYS A 6 9.30 9.21 -4.77
CA CYS A 6 9.33 8.56 -3.46
C CYS A 6 8.77 9.49 -2.38
N ALA A 7 9.13 10.77 -2.40
CA ALA A 7 8.61 11.76 -1.47
C ALA A 7 7.09 11.92 -1.59
N SER A 8 6.55 11.99 -2.81
CA SER A 8 5.10 12.12 -3.01
C SER A 8 4.32 10.87 -2.60
N LYS A 9 4.86 9.67 -2.86
CA LYS A 9 4.25 8.40 -2.41
C LYS A 9 4.29 8.23 -0.89
N ALA A 10 5.40 8.60 -0.24
CA ALA A 10 5.48 8.61 1.22
C ALA A 10 4.48 9.59 1.84
N ALA A 11 4.36 10.81 1.29
CA ALA A 11 3.36 11.78 1.74
C ALA A 11 1.93 11.26 1.54
N SER A 12 1.63 10.65 0.39
CA SER A 12 0.33 10.03 0.11
C SER A 12 0.00 8.92 1.12
N TYR A 13 1.00 8.12 1.51
CA TYR A 13 0.82 7.08 2.53
C TYR A 13 0.51 7.67 3.91
N SER A 14 1.24 8.71 4.34
CA SER A 14 0.92 9.42 5.59
C SER A 14 -0.49 10.02 5.59
N VAL A 15 -0.94 10.60 4.48
CA VAL A 15 -2.33 11.08 4.34
C VAL A 15 -3.33 9.94 4.43
N THR A 16 -3.04 8.79 3.84
CA THR A 16 -3.93 7.61 3.86
C THR A 16 -4.10 7.05 5.28
N GLN A 17 -3.03 7.06 6.09
CA GLN A 17 -3.09 6.69 7.51
C GLN A 17 -4.03 7.61 8.30
N ALA A 18 -3.92 8.93 8.10
CA ALA A 18 -4.81 9.90 8.73
C ALA A 18 -6.27 9.71 8.30
N LEU A 19 -6.50 9.44 7.01
CA LEU A 19 -7.85 9.18 6.48
C LEU A 19 -8.47 7.90 7.07
N LYS A 20 -7.69 6.84 7.28
CA LYS A 20 -8.15 5.60 7.94
C LYS A 20 -8.77 5.92 9.30
N GLU A 21 -8.10 6.73 10.10
CA GLU A 21 -8.58 7.08 11.44
C GLU A 21 -9.81 8.00 11.36
N MET A 22 -9.74 9.06 10.57
CA MET A 22 -10.83 10.04 10.43
C MET A 22 -12.14 9.44 9.91
N LEU A 23 -12.05 8.40 9.08
CA LEU A 23 -13.20 7.76 8.45
C LEU A 23 -13.70 6.52 9.20
N LYS A 24 -12.99 6.09 10.25
CA LYS A 24 -13.31 4.91 11.07
C LYS A 24 -14.69 5.02 11.71
N GLU A 25 -15.02 6.15 12.33
CA GLU A 25 -16.32 6.38 13.00
C GLU A 25 -17.50 6.37 12.02
N GLN A 26 -17.27 6.72 10.75
CA GLN A 26 -18.28 6.64 9.70
C GLN A 26 -18.50 5.19 9.21
N GLY A 27 -17.64 4.25 9.59
CA GLY A 27 -17.65 2.89 9.07
C GLY A 27 -17.12 2.79 7.63
N THR A 28 -16.36 3.79 7.16
CA THR A 28 -15.77 3.79 5.82
C THR A 28 -14.39 3.14 5.85
N GLN A 29 -14.24 2.02 5.14
CA GLN A 29 -12.94 1.34 5.02
C GLN A 29 -11.99 2.15 4.15
N VAL A 30 -10.73 2.24 4.58
CA VAL A 30 -9.61 2.80 3.81
C VAL A 30 -8.60 1.69 3.58
N VAL A 31 -8.05 1.62 2.37
CA VAL A 31 -7.04 0.63 1.97
C VAL A 31 -5.86 1.38 1.33
N SER A 32 -4.65 1.07 1.79
CA SER A 32 -3.39 1.56 1.26
C SER A 32 -2.71 0.48 0.43
N VAL A 33 -2.47 0.76 -0.85
CA VAL A 33 -1.94 -0.21 -1.82
C VAL A 33 -0.51 0.16 -2.19
N HIS A 34 0.41 -0.79 -2.00
CA HIS A 34 1.85 -0.62 -2.12
C HIS A 34 2.43 -1.57 -3.16
N PRO A 35 2.16 -1.36 -4.46
CA PRO A 35 2.74 -2.17 -5.51
C PRO A 35 4.23 -1.85 -5.70
N GLY A 36 4.99 -2.88 -6.05
CA GLY A 36 6.27 -2.79 -6.72
C GLY A 36 6.10 -2.44 -8.21
N PRO A 37 7.05 -2.85 -9.06
CA PRO A 37 6.96 -2.63 -10.51
C PRO A 37 5.80 -3.41 -11.13
N ILE A 38 4.98 -2.72 -11.93
CA ILE A 38 3.80 -3.30 -12.60
C ILE A 38 3.86 -2.98 -14.09
N ALA A 39 3.54 -3.96 -14.92
CA ALA A 39 3.59 -3.93 -16.39
C ALA A 39 2.51 -2.99 -16.95
N THR A 40 2.84 -1.69 -16.91
CA THR A 40 2.03 -0.56 -17.35
C THR A 40 2.93 0.41 -18.08
N ASP A 41 2.36 1.31 -18.88
CA ASP A 41 3.12 2.39 -19.53
C ASP A 41 4.02 3.18 -18.56
N MET A 42 3.60 3.32 -17.29
CA MET A 42 4.41 3.96 -16.24
C MET A 42 5.60 3.11 -15.80
N GLY A 43 5.43 1.79 -15.67
CA GLY A 43 6.49 0.84 -15.32
C GLY A 43 7.53 0.74 -16.44
N ASP A 44 7.07 0.68 -17.68
CA ASP A 44 7.93 0.66 -18.87
C ASP A 44 8.74 1.97 -18.97
N ALA A 45 8.08 3.12 -18.83
CA ALA A 45 8.76 4.42 -18.81
C ALA A 45 9.78 4.57 -17.65
N ALA A 46 9.64 3.77 -16.59
CA ALA A 46 10.57 3.73 -15.46
C ALA A 46 11.72 2.71 -15.64
N GLY A 47 11.73 1.93 -16.72
CA GLY A 47 12.77 0.96 -17.02
C GLY A 47 12.65 -0.34 -16.20
N PHE A 48 11.42 -0.75 -15.87
CA PHE A 48 11.15 -1.94 -15.05
C PHE A 48 10.64 -3.15 -15.83
N GLU A 49 10.74 -3.15 -17.16
CA GLU A 49 10.13 -4.15 -18.05
C GLU A 49 10.50 -5.60 -17.68
N GLU A 50 11.72 -5.82 -17.19
CA GLU A 50 12.21 -7.17 -16.86
C GLU A 50 11.71 -7.70 -15.49
N ILE A 51 11.27 -6.81 -14.61
CA ILE A 51 10.89 -7.14 -13.22
C ILE A 51 9.42 -6.80 -12.90
N ALA A 52 8.70 -6.22 -13.85
CA ALA A 52 7.33 -5.78 -13.68
C ALA A 52 6.36 -6.97 -13.75
N GLU A 53 5.43 -7.03 -12.79
CA GLU A 53 4.39 -8.05 -12.75
C GLU A 53 3.06 -7.57 -13.34
N PRO A 54 2.12 -8.48 -13.69
CA PRO A 54 0.86 -8.11 -14.33
C PRO A 54 -0.02 -7.21 -13.45
N PRO A 55 -0.71 -6.20 -14.02
CA PRO A 55 -1.57 -5.27 -13.28
C PRO A 55 -2.77 -5.95 -12.60
N GLU A 56 -3.17 -7.13 -13.05
CA GLU A 56 -4.25 -7.93 -12.45
C GLU A 56 -3.97 -8.23 -10.97
N LEU A 57 -2.70 -8.43 -10.58
CA LEU A 57 -2.32 -8.67 -9.18
C LEU A 57 -2.73 -7.52 -8.26
N VAL A 58 -2.62 -6.28 -8.74
CA VAL A 58 -3.02 -5.08 -7.99
C VAL A 58 -4.54 -5.08 -7.81
N ALA A 59 -5.29 -5.35 -8.88
CA ALA A 59 -6.75 -5.38 -8.83
C ALA A 59 -7.27 -6.49 -7.91
N GLU A 60 -6.71 -7.69 -8.00
CA GLU A 60 -7.04 -8.82 -7.14
C GLU A 60 -6.74 -8.53 -5.66
N GLY A 61 -5.56 -7.95 -5.38
CA GLY A 61 -5.15 -7.57 -4.04
C GLY A 61 -6.08 -6.54 -3.41
N ILE A 62 -6.50 -5.52 -4.17
CA ILE A 62 -7.48 -4.52 -3.70
C ILE A 62 -8.80 -5.18 -3.32
N VAL A 63 -9.35 -6.04 -4.20
CA VAL A 63 -10.63 -6.71 -3.95
C VAL A 63 -10.54 -7.66 -2.76
N ALA A 64 -9.41 -8.35 -2.59
CA ALA A 64 -9.18 -9.24 -1.45
C ALA A 64 -9.15 -8.46 -0.13
N ALA A 65 -8.39 -7.36 -0.05
CA ALA A 65 -8.28 -6.56 1.17
C ALA A 65 -9.59 -5.88 1.57
N LEU A 66 -10.36 -5.40 0.59
CA LEU A 66 -11.71 -4.88 0.84
C LEU A 66 -12.62 -5.95 1.47
N LYS A 67 -12.54 -7.21 1.01
CA LYS A 67 -13.30 -8.32 1.61
C LYS A 67 -12.80 -8.70 3.00
N ALA A 68 -11.49 -8.64 3.23
CA ALA A 68 -10.85 -9.06 4.47
C ALA A 68 -10.85 -7.98 5.57
N GLY A 69 -11.16 -6.72 5.23
CA GLY A 69 -11.03 -5.62 6.18
C GLY A 69 -9.58 -5.15 6.37
N GLU A 70 -8.66 -5.52 5.48
CA GLU A 70 -7.23 -5.23 5.61
C GLU A 70 -6.90 -3.79 5.20
N PHE A 71 -6.00 -3.15 5.94
CA PHE A 71 -5.54 -1.80 5.63
C PHE A 71 -4.43 -1.78 4.58
N HIS A 72 -3.45 -2.68 4.66
CA HIS A 72 -2.31 -2.71 3.75
C HIS A 72 -2.45 -3.77 2.66
N VAL A 73 -2.08 -3.42 1.42
CA VAL A 73 -1.99 -4.36 0.29
C VAL A 73 -0.59 -4.30 -0.32
N PHE A 74 0.08 -5.45 -0.35
CA PHE A 74 1.34 -5.68 -1.04
C PHE A 74 1.12 -6.74 -2.13
N PRO A 75 0.76 -6.34 -3.37
CA PRO A 75 0.14 -7.26 -4.33
C PRO A 75 1.12 -8.18 -5.07
N ASP A 76 2.25 -7.63 -5.52
CA ASP A 76 3.30 -8.32 -6.28
C ASP A 76 4.36 -8.94 -5.36
N SER A 77 5.17 -9.84 -5.92
CA SER A 77 6.25 -10.57 -5.25
C SER A 77 7.22 -9.65 -4.52
N MET A 78 7.72 -8.61 -5.19
CA MET A 78 8.66 -7.66 -4.58
C MET A 78 8.00 -6.87 -3.46
N ALA A 79 6.76 -6.41 -3.67
CA ALA A 79 5.99 -5.74 -2.63
C ALA A 79 5.75 -6.65 -1.41
N LYS A 80 5.48 -7.94 -1.61
CA LYS A 80 5.28 -8.91 -0.52
C LYS A 80 6.51 -9.06 0.36
N ASP A 81 7.70 -9.10 -0.24
CA ASP A 81 8.97 -9.16 0.51
C ASP A 81 9.16 -7.89 1.37
N VAL A 82 8.87 -6.72 0.80
CA VAL A 82 8.90 -5.44 1.54
C VAL A 82 7.85 -5.44 2.66
N GLY A 83 6.63 -5.88 2.35
CA GLY A 83 5.53 -5.98 3.31
C GLY A 83 5.88 -6.90 4.48
N ALA A 84 6.48 -8.05 4.22
CA ALA A 84 6.95 -8.97 5.25
C ALA A 84 8.00 -8.33 6.17
N ALA A 85 8.95 -7.57 5.61
CA ALA A 85 9.94 -6.84 6.40
C ALA A 85 9.30 -5.67 7.20
N TYR A 86 8.26 -5.05 6.65
CA TYR A 86 7.56 -3.91 7.25
C TYR A 86 6.49 -4.31 8.27
N GLN A 87 6.04 -5.56 8.27
CA GLN A 87 4.88 -6.05 9.02
C GLN A 87 4.91 -5.66 10.50
N SER A 88 6.03 -5.90 11.19
CA SER A 88 6.13 -5.57 12.61
C SER A 88 5.99 -4.07 12.89
N PHE A 89 6.45 -3.19 12.00
CA PHE A 89 6.24 -1.76 12.14
C PHE A 89 4.79 -1.38 11.83
N ALA A 90 4.20 -1.97 10.78
CA ALA A 90 2.79 -1.74 10.43
C ALA A 90 1.87 -2.08 11.62
N GLU A 91 2.01 -3.27 12.19
CA GLU A 91 1.18 -3.74 13.31
C GLU A 91 1.39 -2.90 14.58
N ASN A 92 2.65 -2.60 14.94
CA ASN A 92 2.95 -1.98 16.23
C ASN A 92 2.92 -0.44 16.23
N VAL A 93 2.94 0.20 15.06
CA VAL A 93 3.04 1.66 14.95
C VAL A 93 1.91 2.26 14.13
N ILE A 94 1.58 1.66 12.98
CA ILE A 94 0.60 2.25 12.05
C ILE A 94 -0.83 1.79 12.37
N GLU A 95 -1.00 0.52 12.67
CA GLU A 95 -2.30 -0.10 12.91
C GLU A 95 -2.62 -0.27 14.39
N ALA A 96 -1.68 0.03 15.26
CA ALA A 96 -1.89 0.03 16.70
C ALA A 96 -3.06 0.97 17.05
N GLU A 97 -4.10 0.43 17.68
CA GLU A 97 -5.15 1.27 18.24
C GLU A 97 -4.55 2.10 19.37
N MET A 98 -4.68 3.42 19.29
CA MET A 98 -4.37 4.27 20.41
C MET A 98 -5.37 3.97 21.52
N VAL A 99 -4.92 3.22 22.53
CA VAL A 99 -5.67 3.08 23.78
C VAL A 99 -5.64 4.45 24.44
N GLU A 100 -6.71 5.22 24.32
CA GLU A 100 -6.92 6.38 25.19
C GLU A 100 -6.98 5.86 26.64
N GLY A 101 -6.03 6.32 27.45
CA GLY A 101 -6.00 6.09 28.90
C GLY A 101 -6.89 7.04 29.68
#